data_AF-A0A2V9WUF8-F1
#
_entry.id   AF-A0A2V9WUF8-F1
#
_cell.length_a   1.000
_cell.length_b   1.000
_cell.length_c   1.000
_cell.angle_alpha   90.00
_cell.angle_beta   90.00
_cell.angle_gamma   90.00
#
_symmetry.space_group_name_H-M   'P 1'
#
loop_
_entity.id
_entity.type
_entity.pdbx_description
1 polymer ?
#
loop_
_entity_poly.entity_id
_entity_poly.type
_entity_poly.pdbx_seq_one_letter_code
_entity_poly.pdbx_strand_id
1 'polypeptide(L)'
;MGVQQDFGGFDPSFLGVTIRFGSDRSWQIYENAVESAEPLPIPAGNSSEETFETISITSVLSHEVRHFHDFFLTSYSAYLFRLRIQLLLNILELLPRLTESDGHYNCVPIPISKWCVLSAVERTRQLSRLPGRADGKPWVAVDLPYLDKKALEPAPGPKIVEDSMEAVQNLIAAAIRGQSRIRDLTYNPQTVSDTASFQPWQIFELSGLLVQMQEIWHYYGVPETESFTNYLISSKTPYGAILRVAWHMWGKTQRPLDSGLTSAMVTWSLLGSYERDAWKACPTERFVRLWTHVAKHGMPQAGARFTSLFEEWSRATELSTIDEGLSDALRTFRRAHDAVRDFAKVKGSFSAESFGPFLLRVLDGVVKTSEHMIAAFRQNPDRYVYPHLYIEHISSFANPSVRLLADGGFIRFNSPKKGREKDHIVEWAVEQGSDNLIASMIVPSSLSEHVFLEAHDVHRLSAMIALTDFLFADKARARADIQRTGRVWFSQSDLKPIEMFW
;
A
#
# COMPACT_ATOMS: atom_id res chain seq x y z
N MET A 1 20.24 -20.02 8.59
CA MET A 1 19.26 -18.90 8.62
C MET A 1 18.31 -19.15 7.47
N GLY A 2 17.01 -19.00 7.67
CA GLY A 2 16.03 -19.23 6.58
C GLY A 2 16.15 -18.15 5.51
N VAL A 3 15.90 -18.52 4.25
CA VAL A 3 15.86 -17.59 3.11
C VAL A 3 14.57 -16.76 3.18
N GLN A 4 14.69 -15.45 2.99
CA GLN A 4 13.54 -14.54 2.91
C GLN A 4 12.72 -14.85 1.66
N GLN A 5 11.39 -14.87 1.81
CA GLN A 5 10.46 -15.25 0.73
C GLN A 5 9.61 -14.06 0.23
N ASP A 6 9.80 -12.88 0.81
CA ASP A 6 9.04 -11.67 0.51
C ASP A 6 10.00 -10.46 0.54
N PHE A 7 10.33 -9.94 -0.63
CA PHE A 7 11.26 -8.82 -0.81
C PHE A 7 10.57 -7.50 -1.13
N GLY A 8 9.23 -7.51 -1.22
CA GLY A 8 8.43 -6.43 -1.77
C GLY A 8 7.26 -6.03 -0.89
N GLY A 9 6.51 -5.00 -1.27
CA GLY A 9 5.34 -4.57 -0.54
C GLY A 9 4.86 -3.21 -0.99
N PHE A 10 3.95 -3.20 -1.97
CA PHE A 10 3.14 -2.03 -2.25
C PHE A 10 2.11 -1.84 -1.13
N ASP A 11 2.35 -0.85 -0.29
CA ASP A 11 1.42 -0.42 0.74
C ASP A 11 0.80 0.91 0.29
N PRO A 12 -0.53 1.02 0.08
CA PRO A 12 -1.17 2.25 -0.34
C PRO A 12 -1.06 3.40 0.69
N SER A 13 -0.47 3.16 1.87
CA SER A 13 -0.02 4.21 2.79
C SER A 13 1.29 4.88 2.38
N PHE A 14 2.08 4.29 1.48
CA PHE A 14 3.28 4.89 0.89
C PHE A 14 3.14 4.93 -0.63
N LEU A 15 3.04 6.13 -1.17
CA LEU A 15 2.85 6.36 -2.61
C LEU A 15 4.17 6.23 -3.38
N GLY A 16 4.78 5.05 -3.28
CA GLY A 16 6.01 4.63 -3.92
C GLY A 16 6.12 3.11 -3.83
N VAL A 17 7.34 2.58 -3.93
CA VAL A 17 7.61 1.15 -3.82
C VAL A 17 8.50 0.85 -2.63
N THR A 18 8.32 -0.30 -1.97
CA THR A 18 9.16 -0.70 -0.84
C THR A 18 9.86 -2.02 -1.16
N ILE A 19 11.18 -2.03 -1.05
CA ILE A 19 12.03 -3.22 -1.12
C ILE A 19 12.49 -3.55 0.29
N ARG A 20 12.30 -4.81 0.70
CA ARG A 20 12.57 -5.29 2.06
C ARG A 20 13.77 -6.22 2.09
N PHE A 21 14.63 -6.03 3.08
CA PHE A 21 15.82 -6.86 3.31
C PHE A 21 15.79 -7.41 4.72
N GLY A 22 15.67 -8.73 4.85
CA GLY A 22 15.67 -9.46 6.11
C GLY A 22 17.06 -9.90 6.56
N SER A 23 18.10 -9.66 5.74
CA SER A 23 19.48 -10.01 6.08
C SER A 23 20.51 -9.13 5.37
N ASP A 24 21.71 -9.03 5.95
CA ASP A 24 22.87 -8.37 5.33
C ASP A 24 23.23 -9.00 3.96
N ARG A 25 23.01 -10.31 3.80
CA ARG A 25 23.23 -11.01 2.53
C ARG A 25 22.29 -10.46 1.44
N SER A 26 21.01 -10.34 1.75
CA SER A 26 20.01 -9.84 0.80
C SER A 26 20.29 -8.38 0.40
N TRP A 27 20.79 -7.57 1.35
CA TRP A 27 21.27 -6.21 1.08
C TRP A 27 22.47 -6.19 0.13
N GLN A 28 23.50 -7.01 0.37
CA GLN A 28 24.69 -7.07 -0.48
C GLN A 28 24.35 -7.51 -1.92
N ILE A 29 23.41 -8.44 -2.10
CA ILE A 29 22.94 -8.84 -3.42
C ILE A 29 22.33 -7.63 -4.15
N TYR A 30 21.47 -6.87 -3.46
CA TYR A 30 20.85 -5.68 -4.03
C TYR A 30 21.88 -4.59 -4.38
N GLU A 31 22.81 -4.27 -3.48
CA GLU A 31 23.87 -3.28 -3.76
C GLU A 31 24.68 -3.68 -4.99
N ASN A 32 25.11 -4.93 -5.06
CA ASN A 32 25.86 -5.43 -6.22
C ASN A 32 25.04 -5.35 -7.51
N ALA A 33 23.74 -5.62 -7.44
CA ALA A 33 22.86 -5.59 -8.61
C ALA A 33 22.68 -4.16 -9.13
N VAL A 34 22.49 -3.19 -8.25
CA VAL A 34 22.33 -1.77 -8.59
C VAL A 34 23.63 -1.15 -9.12
N GLU A 35 24.79 -1.62 -8.65
CA GLU A 35 26.09 -1.15 -9.14
C GLU A 35 26.53 -1.83 -10.46
N SER A 36 25.91 -2.95 -10.83
CA SER A 36 26.26 -3.70 -12.02
C SER A 36 25.54 -3.17 -13.27
N ALA A 37 26.27 -3.11 -14.39
CA ALA A 37 25.67 -2.83 -15.71
C ALA A 37 25.01 -4.08 -16.33
N GLU A 38 25.39 -5.27 -15.84
CA GLU A 38 24.92 -6.57 -16.31
C GLU A 38 24.18 -7.31 -15.17
N PRO A 39 23.26 -8.24 -15.48
CA PRO A 39 22.63 -9.08 -14.47
C PRO A 39 23.67 -9.82 -13.64
N LEU A 40 23.47 -9.86 -12.31
CA LEU A 40 24.39 -10.60 -11.44
C LEU A 40 24.39 -12.10 -11.80
N PRO A 41 25.55 -12.73 -11.99
CA PRO A 41 25.60 -14.15 -12.32
C PRO A 41 25.05 -14.99 -11.18
N ILE A 42 24.30 -16.05 -11.50
CA ILE A 42 23.85 -17.03 -10.51
C ILE A 42 24.97 -18.08 -10.34
N PRO A 43 25.61 -18.18 -9.15
CA PRO A 43 26.71 -19.11 -8.94
C PRO A 43 26.33 -20.57 -9.18
N ALA A 44 27.20 -21.30 -9.87
CA ALA A 44 27.07 -22.74 -10.03
C ALA A 44 27.19 -23.43 -8.66
N GLY A 45 26.15 -24.16 -8.25
CA GLY A 45 26.08 -24.85 -6.96
C GLY A 45 25.17 -24.20 -5.92
N ASN A 46 24.54 -23.05 -6.22
CA ASN A 46 23.49 -22.50 -5.37
C ASN A 46 22.35 -23.51 -5.17
N SER A 47 21.82 -23.57 -3.95
CA SER A 47 20.56 -24.28 -3.69
C SER A 47 19.37 -23.58 -4.37
N SER A 48 18.24 -24.29 -4.53
CA SER A 48 17.01 -23.70 -5.09
C SER A 48 16.55 -22.45 -4.33
N GLU A 49 16.72 -22.43 -3.00
CA GLU A 49 16.39 -21.28 -2.17
C GLU A 49 17.32 -20.08 -2.42
N GLU A 50 18.62 -20.30 -2.56
CA GLU A 50 19.60 -19.23 -2.81
C GLU A 50 19.48 -18.66 -4.23
N THR A 51 19.19 -19.51 -5.20
CA THR A 51 18.84 -19.10 -6.56
C THR A 51 17.57 -18.25 -6.55
N PHE A 52 16.52 -18.70 -5.84
CA PHE A 52 15.29 -17.93 -5.68
C PHE A 52 15.53 -16.57 -5.02
N GLU A 53 16.30 -16.51 -3.93
CA GLU A 53 16.67 -15.25 -3.25
C GLU A 53 17.35 -14.27 -4.21
N THR A 54 18.38 -14.74 -4.90
CA THR A 54 19.18 -13.90 -5.81
C THR A 54 18.30 -13.32 -6.91
N ILE A 55 17.53 -14.18 -7.59
CA ILE A 55 16.62 -13.78 -8.67
C ILE A 55 15.53 -12.84 -8.16
N SER A 56 14.96 -13.12 -6.98
CA SER A 56 13.89 -12.30 -6.41
C SER A 56 14.39 -10.89 -6.13
N ILE A 57 15.55 -10.73 -5.49
CA ILE A 57 16.12 -9.43 -5.14
C ILE A 57 16.48 -8.61 -6.39
N THR A 58 17.01 -9.25 -7.44
CA THR A 58 17.41 -8.53 -8.66
C THR A 58 16.23 -8.12 -9.54
N SER A 59 15.06 -8.75 -9.39
CA SER A 59 13.85 -8.48 -10.19
C SER A 59 12.69 -7.85 -9.41
N VAL A 60 12.83 -7.65 -8.10
CA VAL A 60 11.74 -7.12 -7.27
C VAL A 60 11.33 -5.70 -7.64
N LEU A 61 12.26 -4.88 -8.16
CA LEU A 61 11.96 -3.48 -8.46
C LEU A 61 10.85 -3.36 -9.53
N SER A 62 10.94 -4.09 -10.64
CA SER A 62 9.92 -4.03 -11.71
C SER A 62 8.57 -4.58 -11.26
N HIS A 63 8.59 -5.61 -10.39
CA HIS A 63 7.39 -6.14 -9.72
C HIS A 63 6.68 -5.06 -8.89
N GLU A 64 7.42 -4.37 -8.03
CA GLU A 64 6.83 -3.35 -7.16
C GLU A 64 6.40 -2.09 -7.93
N VAL A 65 7.16 -1.71 -8.96
CA VAL A 65 6.79 -0.58 -9.84
C VAL A 65 5.48 -0.90 -10.56
N ARG A 66 5.24 -2.16 -10.93
CA ARG A 66 3.96 -2.57 -11.50
C ARG A 66 2.80 -2.33 -10.54
N HIS A 67 2.94 -2.67 -9.26
CA HIS A 67 1.91 -2.37 -8.26
C HIS A 67 1.66 -0.87 -8.11
N PHE A 68 2.72 -0.06 -8.12
CA PHE A 68 2.62 1.39 -8.10
C PHE A 68 1.82 1.90 -9.30
N HIS A 69 2.10 1.43 -10.51
CA HIS A 69 1.33 1.80 -11.70
C HIS A 69 -0.13 1.32 -11.63
N ASP A 70 -0.36 0.08 -11.22
CA ASP A 70 -1.71 -0.50 -11.08
C ASP A 70 -2.55 0.31 -10.08
N PHE A 71 -1.95 0.83 -9.01
CA PHE A 71 -2.62 1.72 -8.05
C PHE A 71 -3.19 2.99 -8.69
N PHE A 72 -2.43 3.65 -9.59
CA PHE A 72 -2.86 4.91 -10.21
C PHE A 72 -3.85 4.74 -11.37
N LEU A 73 -3.99 3.52 -11.90
CA LEU A 73 -4.98 3.19 -12.92
C LEU A 73 -6.27 2.62 -12.33
N THR A 74 -6.23 2.06 -11.10
CA THR A 74 -7.34 1.29 -10.54
C THR A 74 -8.28 2.13 -9.67
N SER A 75 -9.57 2.21 -10.05
CA SER A 75 -10.59 2.94 -9.28
C SER A 75 -10.78 2.39 -7.87
N TYR A 76 -10.67 1.07 -7.70
CA TYR A 76 -10.73 0.42 -6.39
C TYR A 76 -9.63 0.94 -5.43
N SER A 77 -8.40 1.09 -5.93
CA SER A 77 -7.27 1.65 -5.18
C SER A 77 -7.46 3.14 -4.89
N ALA A 78 -7.95 3.91 -5.87
CA ALA A 78 -8.29 5.31 -5.69
C ALA A 78 -9.35 5.51 -4.59
N TYR A 79 -10.35 4.62 -4.51
CA TYR A 79 -11.37 4.65 -3.47
C TYR A 79 -10.80 4.35 -2.08
N LEU A 80 -9.96 3.31 -1.95
CA LEU A 80 -9.24 3.01 -0.71
C LEU A 80 -8.36 4.19 -0.26
N PHE A 81 -7.64 4.80 -1.18
CA PHE A 81 -6.81 5.97 -0.91
C PHE A 81 -7.65 7.16 -0.45
N ARG A 82 -8.78 7.44 -1.10
CA ARG A 82 -9.70 8.50 -0.68
C ARG A 82 -10.20 8.29 0.76
N LEU A 83 -10.54 7.05 1.13
CA LEU A 83 -10.91 6.72 2.50
C LEU A 83 -9.76 7.04 3.47
N ARG A 84 -8.52 6.64 3.15
CA ARG A 84 -7.33 6.95 3.96
C ARG A 84 -7.10 8.45 4.12
N ILE A 85 -7.30 9.25 3.08
CA ILE A 85 -7.22 10.71 3.16
C ILE A 85 -8.31 11.28 4.07
N GLN A 86 -9.56 10.81 3.95
CA GLN A 86 -10.65 11.26 4.83
C GLN A 86 -10.39 10.90 6.31
N LEU A 87 -9.87 9.70 6.54
CA LEU A 87 -9.41 9.26 7.86
C LEU A 87 -8.32 10.19 8.41
N LEU A 88 -7.30 10.47 7.60
CA LEU A 88 -6.22 11.37 7.98
C LEU A 88 -6.75 12.76 8.36
N LEU A 89 -7.63 13.35 7.55
CA LEU A 89 -8.23 14.66 7.86
C LEU A 89 -8.95 14.66 9.21
N ASN A 90 -9.72 13.61 9.51
CA ASN A 90 -10.39 13.48 10.81
C ASN A 90 -9.38 13.39 11.97
N ILE A 91 -8.26 12.72 11.76
CA ILE A 91 -7.20 12.60 12.79
C ILE A 91 -6.51 13.94 12.99
N LEU A 92 -6.19 14.66 11.91
CA LEU A 92 -5.55 15.96 12.02
C LEU A 92 -6.40 16.96 12.80
N GLU A 93 -7.72 16.96 12.63
CA GLU A 93 -8.62 17.77 13.45
C GLU A 93 -8.70 17.29 14.91
N LEU A 94 -8.49 15.99 15.17
CA LEU A 94 -8.46 15.43 16.52
C LEU A 94 -7.11 15.68 17.24
N LEU A 95 -6.02 15.88 16.49
CA LEU A 95 -4.66 15.96 17.04
C LEU A 95 -4.49 17.00 18.14
N PRO A 96 -4.91 18.28 18.00
CA PRO A 96 -4.75 19.27 19.06
C PRO A 96 -5.33 18.79 20.39
N ARG A 97 -6.49 18.12 20.38
CA ARG A 97 -7.10 17.57 21.60
C ARG A 97 -6.31 16.41 22.20
N LEU A 98 -5.64 15.61 21.37
CA LEU A 98 -4.81 14.50 21.82
C LEU A 98 -3.45 14.96 22.34
N THR A 99 -3.01 16.17 22.01
CA THR A 99 -1.64 16.63 22.25
C THR A 99 -1.53 17.85 23.16
N GLU A 100 -2.49 18.76 23.10
CA GLU A 100 -2.55 19.94 23.96
C GLU A 100 -3.24 19.53 25.27
N SER A 101 -2.47 19.42 26.34
CA SER A 101 -3.02 19.29 27.69
C SER A 101 -2.48 20.41 28.57
N ASP A 102 -3.36 21.08 29.31
CA ASP A 102 -2.99 22.06 30.36
C ASP A 102 -2.35 21.35 31.59
N GLY A 103 -1.61 20.26 31.37
CA GLY A 103 -1.08 19.38 32.40
C GLY A 103 -2.11 18.45 33.07
N HIS A 104 -3.38 18.50 32.63
CA HIS A 104 -4.45 17.68 33.20
C HIS A 104 -4.38 16.22 32.74
N TYR A 105 -4.19 16.00 31.43
CA TYR A 105 -4.06 14.67 30.85
C TYR A 105 -2.60 14.28 30.74
N ASN A 106 -2.31 13.03 31.08
CA ASN A 106 -0.94 12.50 31.10
C ASN A 106 -0.74 11.24 30.26
N CYS A 107 -1.80 10.78 29.59
CA CYS A 107 -1.73 9.66 28.67
C CYS A 107 -2.81 9.68 27.59
N VAL A 108 -2.52 9.07 26.43
CA VAL A 108 -3.48 8.83 25.34
C VAL A 108 -3.76 7.32 25.26
N PRO A 109 -5.04 6.90 25.35
CA PRO A 109 -5.40 5.51 25.26
C PRO A 109 -5.41 5.05 23.80
N ILE A 110 -4.62 4.01 23.48
CA ILE A 110 -4.49 3.49 22.12
C ILE A 110 -4.78 1.99 22.12
N PRO A 111 -5.61 1.47 21.19
CA PRO A 111 -6.26 2.18 20.10
C PRO A 111 -7.50 2.92 20.57
N ILE A 112 -7.69 4.15 20.07
CA ILE A 112 -8.81 5.05 20.39
C ILE A 112 -10.14 4.35 20.11
N SER A 113 -10.20 3.57 19.03
CA SER A 113 -11.37 2.78 18.64
C SER A 113 -11.87 1.82 19.73
N LYS A 114 -10.95 1.18 20.47
CA LYS A 114 -11.31 0.30 21.60
C LYS A 114 -11.66 1.10 22.84
N TRP A 115 -10.90 2.16 23.12
CA TRP A 115 -11.15 2.98 24.31
C TRP A 115 -12.54 3.63 24.31
N CYS A 116 -12.95 4.16 23.15
CA CYS A 116 -14.20 4.88 23.03
C CYS A 116 -15.44 4.00 23.24
N VAL A 117 -15.33 2.67 23.07
CA VAL A 117 -16.45 1.73 23.32
C VAL A 117 -16.48 1.18 24.75
N LEU A 118 -15.49 1.48 25.58
CA LEU A 118 -15.47 1.09 26.99
C LEU A 118 -16.31 2.06 27.84
N SER A 119 -17.13 1.50 28.73
CA SER A 119 -17.83 2.25 29.77
C SER A 119 -16.86 2.91 30.75
N ALA A 120 -17.33 3.90 31.52
CA ALA A 120 -16.51 4.57 32.53
C ALA A 120 -15.89 3.59 33.55
N VAL A 121 -16.64 2.56 33.97
CA VAL A 121 -16.15 1.53 34.89
C VAL A 121 -15.02 0.70 34.25
N GLU A 122 -15.17 0.33 32.99
CA GLU A 122 -14.16 -0.44 32.26
C GLU A 122 -12.89 0.40 32.01
N ARG A 123 -13.03 1.68 31.70
CA ARG A 123 -11.90 2.62 31.55
C ARG A 123 -11.10 2.73 32.85
N THR A 124 -11.78 2.93 33.99
CA THR A 124 -11.13 2.96 35.31
C THR A 124 -10.41 1.65 35.62
N ARG A 125 -11.04 0.51 35.33
CA ARG A 125 -10.43 -0.81 35.52
C ARG A 125 -9.21 -1.03 34.64
N GLN A 126 -9.22 -0.48 33.42
CA GLN A 126 -8.08 -0.58 32.51
C GLN A 126 -6.91 0.26 33.02
N LEU A 127 -7.16 1.51 33.46
CA LEU A 127 -6.14 2.38 34.03
C LEU A 127 -5.51 1.79 35.31
N SER A 128 -6.30 1.11 36.15
CA SER A 128 -5.79 0.50 37.38
C SER A 128 -4.86 -0.71 37.16
N ARG A 129 -4.83 -1.27 35.94
CA ARG A 129 -3.96 -2.40 35.58
C ARG A 129 -2.58 -1.95 35.09
N LEU A 130 -2.41 -0.67 34.81
CA LEU A 130 -1.15 -0.13 34.31
C LEU A 130 -0.11 -0.09 35.44
N PRO A 131 1.19 -0.21 35.10
CA PRO A 131 2.24 -0.01 36.09
C PRO A 131 2.18 1.41 36.68
N GLY A 132 2.65 1.57 37.91
CA GLY A 132 2.75 2.89 38.54
C GLY A 132 3.71 3.79 37.76
N ARG A 133 3.35 5.08 37.61
CA ARG A 133 4.17 6.06 36.91
C ARG A 133 5.43 6.41 37.71
N ALA A 134 6.51 6.75 37.01
CA ALA A 134 7.77 7.17 37.63
C ALA A 134 7.62 8.46 38.49
N ASP A 135 6.66 9.33 38.14
CA ASP A 135 6.35 10.56 38.87
C ASP A 135 5.36 10.36 40.04
N GLY A 136 4.92 9.12 40.29
CA GLY A 136 3.97 8.77 41.35
C GLY A 136 2.54 9.26 41.14
N LYS A 137 2.23 9.91 40.01
CA LYS A 137 0.87 10.39 39.70
C LYS A 137 -0.02 9.24 39.21
N PRO A 138 -1.36 9.34 39.36
CA PRO A 138 -2.27 8.40 38.71
C PRO A 138 -2.28 8.63 37.19
N TRP A 139 -2.65 7.59 36.45
CA TRP A 139 -2.94 7.72 35.02
C TRP A 139 -4.22 8.53 34.80
N VAL A 140 -4.14 9.56 33.97
CA VAL A 140 -5.25 10.43 33.58
C VAL A 140 -5.28 10.51 32.05
N ALA A 141 -6.18 9.74 31.44
CA ALA A 141 -6.33 9.67 30.00
C ALA A 141 -7.00 10.92 29.44
N VAL A 142 -6.62 11.33 28.22
CA VAL A 142 -7.35 12.36 27.45
C VAL A 142 -8.83 12.04 27.43
N ASP A 143 -9.65 13.07 27.68
CA ASP A 143 -11.10 12.93 27.70
C ASP A 143 -11.62 12.68 26.28
N LEU A 144 -12.18 11.49 26.09
CA LEU A 144 -12.70 10.98 24.83
C LEU A 144 -14.13 10.48 25.04
N PRO A 145 -15.03 10.70 24.06
CA PRO A 145 -16.44 10.35 24.19
C PRO A 145 -16.65 8.84 24.33
N TYR A 146 -17.78 8.47 24.94
CA TYR A 146 -18.28 7.10 24.87
C TYR A 146 -19.09 6.93 23.57
N LEU A 147 -18.77 5.89 22.80
CA LEU A 147 -19.45 5.56 21.55
C LEU A 147 -20.30 4.32 21.75
N ASP A 148 -21.62 4.51 21.79
CA ASP A 148 -22.55 3.40 21.69
C ASP A 148 -22.70 2.92 20.23
N LYS A 149 -23.48 1.86 20.02
CA LYS A 149 -23.71 1.33 18.67
C LYS A 149 -24.40 2.34 17.74
N LYS A 150 -25.24 3.25 18.28
CA LYS A 150 -25.96 4.25 17.48
C LYS A 150 -25.03 5.37 17.02
N ALA A 151 -24.06 5.78 17.84
CA ALA A 151 -23.04 6.76 17.47
C ALA A 151 -22.17 6.31 16.28
N LEU A 152 -22.08 5.00 16.06
CA LEU A 152 -21.38 4.42 14.91
C LEU A 152 -22.23 4.39 13.63
N GLU A 153 -23.53 4.69 13.68
CA GLU A 153 -24.39 4.80 12.49
C GLU A 153 -24.00 6.03 11.63
N PRO A 154 -24.22 6.00 10.30
CA PRO A 154 -23.88 7.12 9.43
C PRO A 154 -24.70 8.37 9.80
N ALA A 155 -24.02 9.47 10.13
CA ALA A 155 -24.65 10.78 10.30
C ALA A 155 -24.54 11.61 8.99
N PRO A 156 -25.57 12.40 8.62
CA PRO A 156 -25.52 13.23 7.43
C PRO A 156 -24.60 14.45 7.61
N GLY A 157 -23.66 14.61 6.66
CA GLY A 157 -22.93 15.85 6.36
C GLY A 157 -21.75 16.18 7.29
N PRO A 158 -20.76 16.94 6.80
CA PRO A 158 -19.74 17.54 7.66
C PRO A 158 -20.41 18.60 8.54
N LYS A 159 -20.46 18.38 9.86
CA LYS A 159 -20.79 19.45 10.80
C LYS A 159 -19.52 20.27 11.00
N ILE A 160 -19.65 21.59 10.88
CA ILE A 160 -18.59 22.54 11.23
C ILE A 160 -18.17 22.24 12.67
N VAL A 161 -16.87 22.05 12.90
CA VAL A 161 -16.32 21.70 14.21
C VAL A 161 -16.31 22.96 15.06
N GLU A 162 -17.39 23.18 15.82
CA GLU A 162 -17.26 23.89 17.09
C GLU A 162 -16.49 22.97 18.05
N ASP A 163 -15.61 23.54 18.90
CA ASP A 163 -14.88 22.81 19.95
C ASP A 163 -15.87 22.26 20.99
N SER A 164 -16.45 21.12 20.64
CA SER A 164 -17.54 20.48 21.35
C SER A 164 -17.29 18.98 21.40
N MET A 165 -17.70 18.35 22.49
CA MET A 165 -17.57 16.89 22.64
C MET A 165 -18.36 16.12 21.55
N GLU A 166 -19.44 16.72 21.02
CA GLU A 166 -20.19 16.16 19.89
C GLU A 166 -19.33 16.14 18.60
N ALA A 167 -18.56 17.19 18.33
CA ALA A 167 -17.68 17.22 17.16
C ALA A 167 -16.56 16.17 17.27
N VAL A 168 -15.93 16.05 18.45
CA VAL A 168 -14.95 14.99 18.75
C VAL A 168 -15.56 13.60 18.54
N GLN A 169 -16.78 13.38 19.04
CA GLN A 169 -17.52 12.13 18.85
C GLN A 169 -17.71 11.81 17.36
N ASN A 170 -18.09 12.79 16.55
CA ASN A 170 -18.31 12.61 15.12
C ASN A 170 -17.00 12.27 14.37
N LEU A 171 -15.89 12.94 14.70
CA LEU A 171 -14.58 12.67 14.10
C LEU A 171 -14.12 11.24 14.38
N ILE A 172 -14.21 10.79 15.64
CA ILE A 172 -13.81 9.45 16.07
C ILE A 172 -14.74 8.39 15.43
N ALA A 173 -16.05 8.62 15.44
CA ALA A 173 -17.00 7.69 14.83
C ALA A 173 -16.77 7.56 13.31
N ALA A 174 -16.50 8.68 12.62
CA ALA A 174 -16.15 8.67 11.20
C ALA A 174 -14.84 7.91 10.94
N ALA A 175 -13.82 8.08 11.78
CA ALA A 175 -12.57 7.32 11.67
C ALA A 175 -12.77 5.81 11.89
N ILE A 176 -13.55 5.41 12.89
CA ILE A 176 -13.87 3.99 13.13
C ILE A 176 -14.62 3.38 11.93
N ARG A 177 -15.62 4.08 11.38
CA ARG A 177 -16.34 3.64 10.17
C ARG A 177 -15.41 3.52 8.96
N GLY A 178 -14.54 4.51 8.75
CA GLY A 178 -13.56 4.52 7.66
C GLY A 178 -12.62 3.32 7.74
N GLN A 179 -12.06 3.05 8.92
CA GLN A 179 -11.20 1.89 9.16
C GLN A 179 -11.93 0.56 8.92
N SER A 180 -13.17 0.43 9.41
CA SER A 180 -13.98 -0.75 9.11
C SER A 180 -14.18 -0.92 7.61
N ARG A 181 -14.49 0.17 6.89
CA ARG A 181 -14.72 0.10 5.43
C ARG A 181 -13.45 -0.28 4.67
N ILE A 182 -12.29 0.26 5.04
CA ILE A 182 -11.00 -0.14 4.47
C ILE A 182 -10.76 -1.64 4.74
N ARG A 183 -10.94 -2.08 5.99
CA ARG A 183 -10.77 -3.50 6.35
C ARG A 183 -11.68 -4.38 5.50
N ASP A 184 -12.96 -4.04 5.39
CA ASP A 184 -13.94 -4.84 4.65
C ASP A 184 -13.60 -4.89 3.16
N LEU A 185 -13.05 -3.82 2.58
CA LEU A 185 -12.52 -3.80 1.21
C LEU A 185 -11.28 -4.70 1.09
N THR A 186 -10.28 -4.52 1.95
CA THR A 186 -9.01 -5.26 1.87
C THR A 186 -9.14 -6.76 2.21
N TYR A 187 -10.14 -7.15 2.98
CA TYR A 187 -10.40 -8.52 3.40
C TYR A 187 -11.81 -8.94 3.00
N ASN A 188 -11.90 -9.77 1.95
CA ASN A 188 -13.15 -10.30 1.45
C ASN A 188 -13.39 -11.75 1.94
N PRO A 189 -14.31 -11.97 2.90
CA PRO A 189 -14.70 -13.32 3.32
C PRO A 189 -15.69 -14.00 2.34
N GLN A 190 -16.27 -13.26 1.37
CA GLN A 190 -17.29 -13.78 0.43
C GLN A 190 -16.71 -14.42 -0.83
N THR A 191 -15.40 -14.32 -1.06
CA THR A 191 -14.68 -14.99 -2.16
C THR A 191 -14.19 -16.39 -1.79
N VAL A 192 -14.73 -16.96 -0.71
CA VAL A 192 -14.56 -18.37 -0.35
C VAL A 192 -15.58 -19.17 -1.15
N SER A 193 -15.15 -19.78 -2.25
CA SER A 193 -15.82 -20.99 -2.75
C SER A 193 -15.19 -22.20 -2.05
N ASP A 194 -15.88 -23.33 -2.01
CA ASP A 194 -15.40 -24.60 -1.42
C ASP A 194 -14.05 -25.10 -2.00
N THR A 195 -13.51 -24.43 -3.03
CA THR A 195 -12.29 -24.83 -3.75
C THR A 195 -11.14 -23.81 -3.70
N ALA A 196 -11.38 -22.53 -3.42
CA ALA A 196 -10.31 -21.55 -3.18
C ALA A 196 -10.83 -20.23 -2.57
N SER A 197 -10.00 -19.58 -1.74
CA SER A 197 -10.22 -18.23 -1.20
C SER A 197 -9.26 -17.25 -1.88
N PHE A 198 -9.82 -16.16 -2.41
CA PHE A 198 -9.05 -15.12 -3.09
C PHE A 198 -9.31 -13.73 -2.52
N GLN A 199 -8.28 -12.90 -2.44
CA GLN A 199 -8.31 -11.55 -1.93
C GLN A 199 -7.91 -10.54 -3.02
N PRO A 200 -8.34 -9.27 -2.96
CA PRO A 200 -8.05 -8.28 -3.99
C PRO A 200 -6.55 -8.11 -4.24
N TRP A 201 -5.76 -8.08 -3.17
CA TRP A 201 -4.30 -7.92 -3.24
C TRP A 201 -3.61 -9.03 -4.04
N GLN A 202 -4.21 -10.22 -4.13
CA GLN A 202 -3.65 -11.32 -4.91
C GLN A 202 -3.74 -11.08 -6.42
N ILE A 203 -4.73 -10.31 -6.88
CA ILE A 203 -4.84 -9.94 -8.31
C ILE A 203 -3.77 -8.91 -8.68
N PHE A 204 -3.49 -7.95 -7.79
CA PHE A 204 -2.32 -7.07 -7.92
C PHE A 204 -1.03 -7.90 -7.90
N GLU A 205 -0.90 -8.82 -6.96
CA GLU A 205 0.29 -9.67 -6.89
C GLU A 205 0.53 -10.46 -8.18
N LEU A 206 -0.53 -10.96 -8.81
CA LEU A 206 -0.41 -11.64 -10.10
C LEU A 206 0.07 -10.72 -11.23
N SER A 207 -0.31 -9.43 -11.28
CA SER A 207 0.24 -8.52 -12.30
C SER A 207 1.73 -8.25 -12.07
N GLY A 208 2.16 -8.06 -10.82
CA GLY A 208 3.57 -7.95 -10.45
C GLY A 208 4.36 -9.19 -10.87
N LEU A 209 3.90 -10.39 -10.48
CA LEU A 209 4.59 -11.65 -10.77
C LEU A 209 4.77 -11.89 -12.28
N LEU A 210 3.79 -11.53 -13.10
CA LEU A 210 3.90 -11.67 -14.56
C LEU A 210 4.99 -10.77 -15.14
N VAL A 211 5.15 -9.55 -14.61
CA VAL A 211 6.24 -8.63 -14.97
C VAL A 211 7.58 -9.16 -14.47
N GLN A 212 7.63 -9.64 -13.22
CA GLN A 212 8.84 -10.19 -12.62
C GLN A 212 9.34 -11.42 -13.40
N MET A 213 8.46 -12.38 -13.70
CA MET A 213 8.79 -13.55 -14.52
C MET A 213 9.33 -13.17 -15.90
N GLN A 214 8.79 -12.12 -16.51
CA GLN A 214 9.26 -11.64 -17.81
C GLN A 214 10.64 -10.97 -17.71
N GLU A 215 10.90 -10.20 -16.66
CA GLU A 215 12.20 -9.61 -16.39
C GLU A 215 13.28 -10.68 -16.16
N ILE A 216 12.94 -11.71 -15.37
CA ILE A 216 13.82 -12.87 -15.15
C ILE A 216 14.12 -13.57 -16.48
N TRP A 217 13.10 -13.79 -17.31
CA TRP A 217 13.29 -14.39 -18.62
C TRP A 217 14.19 -13.55 -19.53
N HIS A 218 14.05 -12.22 -19.48
CA HIS A 218 14.86 -11.31 -20.29
C HIS A 218 16.34 -11.34 -19.90
N TYR A 219 16.65 -11.36 -18.60
CA TYR A 219 18.02 -11.25 -18.10
C TYR A 219 18.72 -12.58 -17.86
N TYR A 220 17.98 -13.61 -17.47
CA TYR A 220 18.53 -14.91 -17.06
C TYR A 220 18.13 -16.05 -18.00
N GLY A 221 16.96 -15.95 -18.63
CA GLY A 221 16.46 -16.95 -19.57
C GLY A 221 15.45 -17.93 -18.96
N VAL A 222 15.11 -18.95 -19.75
CA VAL A 222 14.05 -19.92 -19.44
C VAL A 222 14.33 -20.74 -18.17
N PRO A 223 15.53 -21.34 -17.97
CA PRO A 223 15.76 -22.22 -16.82
C PRO A 223 15.55 -21.53 -15.47
N GLU A 224 16.02 -20.30 -15.33
CA GLU A 224 15.93 -19.49 -14.12
C GLU A 224 14.47 -19.04 -13.88
N THR A 225 13.76 -18.69 -14.95
CA THR A 225 12.33 -18.36 -14.89
C THR A 225 11.50 -19.56 -14.42
N GLU A 226 11.78 -20.76 -14.94
CA GLU A 226 11.13 -22.00 -14.52
C GLU A 226 11.47 -22.34 -13.06
N SER A 227 12.73 -22.19 -12.65
CA SER A 227 13.16 -22.43 -11.27
C SER A 227 12.45 -21.51 -10.28
N PHE A 228 12.40 -20.21 -10.58
CA PHE A 228 11.65 -19.21 -9.80
C PHE A 228 10.16 -19.54 -9.70
N THR A 229 9.53 -19.84 -10.83
CA THR A 229 8.09 -20.15 -10.91
C THR A 229 7.75 -21.42 -10.13
N ASN A 230 8.55 -22.47 -10.28
CA ASN A 230 8.38 -23.74 -9.57
C ASN A 230 8.58 -23.57 -8.06
N TYR A 231 9.54 -22.74 -7.64
CA TYR A 231 9.75 -22.41 -6.23
C TYR A 231 8.50 -21.72 -5.66
N LEU A 232 7.98 -20.68 -6.31
CA LEU A 232 6.77 -19.99 -5.85
C LEU A 232 5.55 -20.93 -5.75
N ILE A 233 5.32 -21.75 -6.77
CA ILE A 233 4.21 -22.70 -6.82
C ILE A 233 4.30 -23.72 -5.68
N SER A 234 5.49 -24.27 -5.43
CA SER A 234 5.74 -25.26 -4.39
C SER A 234 5.80 -24.66 -2.97
N SER A 235 6.17 -23.39 -2.84
CA SER A 235 6.18 -22.68 -1.58
C SER A 235 4.76 -22.49 -1.05
N LYS A 236 4.53 -22.71 0.25
CA LYS A 236 3.23 -22.43 0.90
C LYS A 236 3.00 -20.94 1.16
N THR A 237 3.71 -20.07 0.44
CA THR A 237 3.59 -18.62 0.60
C THR A 237 2.22 -18.14 0.12
N PRO A 238 1.68 -17.07 0.73
CA PRO A 238 0.52 -16.36 0.21
C PRO A 238 0.74 -15.83 -1.23
N TYR A 239 1.98 -15.44 -1.56
CA TYR A 239 2.41 -14.93 -2.86
C TYR A 239 2.22 -15.94 -4.00
N GLY A 240 2.68 -17.18 -3.81
CA GLY A 240 2.49 -18.25 -4.79
C GLY A 240 1.04 -18.73 -4.95
N ALA A 241 0.11 -18.32 -4.07
CA ALA A 241 -1.26 -18.85 -4.07
C ALA A 241 -2.05 -18.45 -5.32
N ILE A 242 -1.90 -17.22 -5.79
CA ILE A 242 -2.61 -16.77 -6.99
C ILE A 242 -1.99 -17.36 -8.26
N LEU A 243 -0.67 -17.53 -8.28
CA LEU A 243 0.03 -18.15 -9.40
C LEU A 243 -0.35 -19.62 -9.54
N ARG A 244 -0.47 -20.37 -8.43
CA ARG A 244 -1.02 -21.74 -8.42
C ARG A 244 -2.40 -21.81 -9.05
N VAL A 245 -3.22 -20.80 -8.81
CA VAL A 245 -4.59 -20.76 -9.32
C VAL A 245 -4.59 -20.45 -10.80
N ALA A 246 -3.83 -19.45 -11.25
CA ALA A 246 -3.63 -19.20 -12.68
C ALA A 246 -3.10 -20.46 -13.38
N TRP A 247 -2.13 -21.16 -12.80
CA TRP A 247 -1.60 -22.40 -13.35
C TRP A 247 -2.64 -23.52 -13.44
N HIS A 248 -3.41 -23.73 -12.36
CA HIS A 248 -4.49 -24.72 -12.34
C HIS A 248 -5.58 -24.40 -13.39
N MET A 249 -5.89 -23.12 -13.54
CA MET A 249 -6.83 -22.61 -14.53
C MET A 249 -6.36 -22.94 -15.95
N TRP A 250 -5.10 -22.64 -16.28
CA TRP A 250 -4.51 -22.96 -17.58
C TRP A 250 -4.39 -24.47 -17.83
N GLY A 251 -4.07 -25.26 -16.81
CA GLY A 251 -4.00 -26.73 -16.92
C GLY A 251 -5.31 -27.37 -17.38
N LYS A 252 -6.47 -26.78 -17.07
CA LYS A 252 -7.78 -27.25 -17.54
C LYS A 252 -8.01 -27.02 -19.04
N THR A 253 -7.24 -26.13 -19.66
CA THR A 253 -7.38 -25.77 -21.08
C THR A 253 -6.49 -26.60 -22.01
N GLN A 254 -5.62 -27.47 -21.47
CA GLN A 254 -4.60 -28.21 -22.22
C GLN A 254 -3.67 -27.32 -23.06
N ARG A 255 -3.57 -26.02 -22.72
CA ARG A 255 -2.65 -25.05 -23.33
C ARG A 255 -1.57 -24.64 -22.32
N PRO A 256 -0.37 -24.25 -22.79
CA PRO A 256 0.62 -23.62 -21.91
C PRO A 256 0.07 -22.29 -21.38
N LEU A 257 0.59 -21.85 -20.23
CA LEU A 257 0.25 -20.55 -19.66
C LEU A 257 0.68 -19.42 -20.61
N ASP A 258 -0.29 -18.64 -21.10
CA ASP A 258 -0.04 -17.44 -21.90
C ASP A 258 0.07 -16.24 -20.96
N SER A 259 1.28 -15.73 -20.75
CA SER A 259 1.54 -14.60 -19.87
C SER A 259 0.86 -13.31 -20.36
N GLY A 260 0.76 -13.10 -21.67
CA GLY A 260 0.10 -11.95 -22.27
C GLY A 260 -1.40 -11.98 -22.02
N LEU A 261 -2.06 -13.10 -22.32
CA LEU A 261 -3.50 -13.24 -22.06
C LEU A 261 -3.81 -13.20 -20.56
N THR A 262 -3.00 -13.83 -19.72
CA THR A 262 -3.17 -13.78 -18.26
C THR A 262 -3.05 -12.33 -17.76
N SER A 263 -2.06 -11.59 -18.25
CA SER A 263 -1.90 -10.16 -17.92
C SER A 263 -3.08 -9.32 -18.39
N ALA A 264 -3.65 -9.61 -19.57
CA ALA A 264 -4.87 -8.94 -20.04
C ALA A 264 -6.07 -9.20 -19.13
N MET A 265 -6.29 -10.46 -18.72
CA MET A 265 -7.36 -10.83 -17.78
C MET A 265 -7.20 -10.13 -16.43
N VAL A 266 -5.97 -10.07 -15.91
CA VAL A 266 -5.65 -9.34 -14.67
C VAL A 266 -5.90 -7.85 -14.84
N THR A 267 -5.40 -7.24 -15.91
CA THR A 267 -5.57 -5.82 -16.20
C THR A 267 -7.06 -5.45 -16.29
N TRP A 268 -7.88 -6.20 -17.03
CA TRP A 268 -9.33 -5.96 -17.08
C TRP A 268 -10.02 -6.10 -15.72
N SER A 269 -9.51 -7.01 -14.88
CA SER A 269 -10.03 -7.24 -13.53
C SER A 269 -9.67 -6.10 -12.58
N LEU A 270 -8.51 -5.46 -12.75
CA LEU A 270 -8.09 -4.30 -11.96
C LEU A 270 -8.84 -3.02 -12.37
N LEU A 271 -9.03 -2.80 -13.67
CA LEU A 271 -9.50 -1.53 -14.22
C LEU A 271 -11.03 -1.38 -14.31
N GLY A 272 -11.76 -1.86 -13.29
CA GLY A 272 -13.21 -1.64 -13.16
C GLY A 272 -13.57 -0.31 -12.48
N SER A 273 -14.77 0.22 -12.73
CA SER A 273 -15.31 1.43 -12.09
C SER A 273 -16.04 1.09 -10.81
N TYR A 274 -15.52 1.58 -9.68
CA TYR A 274 -16.15 1.40 -8.38
C TYR A 274 -17.44 2.22 -8.24
N GLU A 275 -17.57 3.36 -8.91
CA GLU A 275 -18.81 4.14 -8.88
C GLU A 275 -19.96 3.41 -9.59
N ARG A 276 -19.69 2.79 -10.75
CA ARG A 276 -20.72 2.06 -11.52
C ARG A 276 -21.04 0.71 -10.89
N ASP A 277 -20.02 -0.09 -10.62
CA ASP A 277 -20.20 -1.50 -10.27
C ASP A 277 -20.21 -1.74 -8.74
N ALA A 278 -19.90 -0.71 -7.95
CA ALA A 278 -19.77 -0.79 -6.49
C ALA A 278 -18.85 -1.94 -6.09
N TRP A 279 -19.34 -2.84 -5.22
CA TRP A 279 -18.57 -4.01 -4.78
C TRP A 279 -18.16 -4.94 -5.93
N LYS A 280 -18.91 -4.97 -7.03
CA LYS A 280 -18.56 -5.80 -8.19
C LYS A 280 -17.34 -5.29 -8.97
N ALA A 281 -16.88 -4.06 -8.68
CA ALA A 281 -15.61 -3.54 -9.20
C ALA A 281 -14.38 -4.14 -8.49
N CYS A 282 -14.57 -4.88 -7.40
CA CYS A 282 -13.50 -5.55 -6.69
C CYS A 282 -12.69 -6.46 -7.64
N PRO A 283 -11.34 -6.35 -7.67
CA PRO A 283 -10.52 -7.12 -8.62
C PRO A 283 -10.78 -8.62 -8.60
N THR A 284 -10.99 -9.20 -7.41
CA THR A 284 -11.29 -10.61 -7.28
C THR A 284 -12.66 -10.98 -7.87
N GLU A 285 -13.68 -10.16 -7.65
CA GLU A 285 -15.02 -10.40 -8.18
C GLU A 285 -15.04 -10.33 -9.72
N ARG A 286 -14.36 -9.33 -10.28
CA ARG A 286 -14.17 -9.21 -11.73
C ARG A 286 -13.44 -10.43 -12.28
N PHE A 287 -12.32 -10.81 -11.68
CA PHE A 287 -11.53 -11.96 -12.12
C PHE A 287 -12.33 -13.27 -12.07
N VAL A 288 -13.10 -13.53 -11.01
CA VAL A 288 -13.96 -14.73 -10.89
C VAL A 288 -15.04 -14.74 -11.97
N ARG A 289 -15.68 -13.60 -12.27
CA ARG A 289 -16.69 -13.48 -13.32
C ARG A 289 -16.09 -13.73 -14.70
N LEU A 290 -14.94 -13.13 -14.98
CA LEU A 290 -14.22 -13.34 -16.23
C LEU A 290 -13.79 -14.80 -16.38
N TRP A 291 -13.22 -15.38 -15.33
CA TRP A 291 -12.83 -16.79 -15.34
C TRP A 291 -14.02 -17.70 -15.59
N THR A 292 -15.15 -17.46 -14.92
CA THR A 292 -16.39 -18.22 -15.13
C THR A 292 -16.86 -18.11 -16.59
N HIS A 293 -16.77 -16.92 -17.17
CA HIS A 293 -17.13 -16.70 -18.57
C HIS A 293 -16.21 -17.47 -19.53
N VAL A 294 -14.89 -17.37 -19.35
CA VAL A 294 -13.87 -18.03 -20.18
C VAL A 294 -13.93 -19.55 -20.02
N ALA A 295 -14.15 -20.07 -18.82
CA ALA A 295 -14.30 -21.51 -18.57
C ALA A 295 -15.54 -22.09 -19.28
N LYS A 296 -16.60 -21.29 -19.45
CA LYS A 296 -17.83 -21.70 -20.13
C LYS A 296 -17.74 -21.60 -21.67
N HIS A 297 -17.08 -20.58 -22.20
CA HIS A 297 -17.08 -20.29 -23.64
C HIS A 297 -15.74 -20.60 -24.35
N GLY A 298 -14.73 -21.01 -23.59
CA GLY A 298 -13.38 -21.27 -24.09
C GLY A 298 -12.46 -20.06 -23.97
N MET A 299 -11.15 -20.33 -24.05
CA MET A 299 -10.13 -19.28 -24.10
C MET A 299 -10.23 -18.49 -25.41
N PRO A 300 -10.01 -17.16 -25.38
CA PRO A 300 -9.82 -16.36 -26.57
C PRO A 300 -8.82 -16.96 -27.56
N GLN A 301 -9.01 -16.63 -28.84
CA GLN A 301 -8.07 -17.01 -29.89
C GLN A 301 -6.73 -16.29 -29.71
N ALA A 302 -5.64 -16.97 -30.06
CA ALA A 302 -4.31 -16.37 -30.04
C ALA A 302 -4.25 -15.17 -30.99
N GLY A 303 -3.63 -14.07 -30.55
CA GLY A 303 -3.48 -12.85 -31.35
C GLY A 303 -4.72 -11.94 -31.39
N ALA A 304 -5.76 -12.22 -30.60
CA ALA A 304 -6.87 -11.29 -30.42
C ALA A 304 -6.37 -9.95 -29.84
N ARG A 305 -6.89 -8.83 -30.36
CA ARG A 305 -6.57 -7.50 -29.84
C ARG A 305 -7.16 -7.34 -28.45
N PHE A 306 -6.34 -6.94 -27.48
CA PHE A 306 -6.79 -6.80 -26.09
C PHE A 306 -7.91 -5.77 -25.92
N THR A 307 -7.90 -4.68 -26.68
CA THR A 307 -8.98 -3.69 -26.66
C THR A 307 -10.34 -4.31 -27.00
N SER A 308 -10.40 -5.18 -28.01
CA SER A 308 -11.62 -5.91 -28.37
C SER A 308 -12.03 -6.91 -27.29
N LEU A 309 -11.06 -7.61 -26.68
CA LEU A 309 -11.34 -8.53 -25.57
C LEU A 309 -11.89 -7.81 -24.35
N PHE A 310 -11.37 -6.63 -24.01
CA PHE A 310 -11.87 -5.84 -22.89
C PHE A 310 -13.33 -5.40 -23.09
N GLU A 311 -13.71 -4.99 -24.30
CA GLU A 311 -15.10 -4.65 -24.63
C GLU A 311 -16.01 -5.88 -24.59
N GLU A 312 -15.54 -7.02 -25.11
CA GLU A 312 -16.24 -8.30 -25.05
C GLU A 312 -16.51 -8.73 -23.60
N TRP A 313 -15.47 -8.76 -22.77
CA TRP A 313 -15.57 -9.18 -21.37
C TRP A 313 -16.47 -8.26 -20.55
N SER A 314 -16.41 -6.95 -20.80
CA SER A 314 -17.30 -5.98 -20.13
C SER A 314 -18.76 -6.23 -20.50
N ARG A 315 -19.06 -6.48 -21.78
CA ARG A 315 -20.41 -6.84 -22.23
C ARG A 315 -20.87 -8.19 -21.67
N ALA A 316 -20.01 -9.20 -21.70
CA ALA A 316 -20.35 -10.56 -21.29
C ALA A 316 -20.55 -10.71 -19.78
N THR A 317 -19.89 -9.88 -18.97
CA THR A 317 -20.01 -9.89 -17.51
C THR A 317 -20.97 -8.82 -16.97
N GLU A 318 -21.49 -7.96 -17.85
CA GLU A 318 -22.33 -6.78 -17.53
C GLU A 318 -21.64 -5.77 -16.59
N LEU A 319 -20.30 -5.77 -16.57
CA LEU A 319 -19.50 -4.88 -15.75
C LEU A 319 -18.98 -3.69 -16.54
N SER A 320 -18.41 -2.72 -15.84
CA SER A 320 -17.81 -1.54 -16.44
C SER A 320 -16.68 -1.91 -17.40
N THR A 321 -16.57 -1.09 -18.44
CA THR A 321 -15.42 -1.02 -19.34
C THR A 321 -14.18 -0.50 -18.60
N ILE A 322 -13.02 -0.71 -19.22
CA ILE A 322 -11.75 -0.15 -18.73
C ILE A 322 -11.78 1.38 -18.75
N ASP A 323 -12.32 1.99 -19.80
CA ASP A 323 -12.32 3.46 -19.90
C ASP A 323 -13.19 4.13 -18.82
N GLU A 324 -14.32 3.52 -18.47
CA GLU A 324 -15.12 3.92 -17.30
C GLU A 324 -14.30 3.78 -16.01
N GLY A 325 -13.56 2.67 -15.83
CA GLY A 325 -12.70 2.44 -14.66
C GLY A 325 -11.57 3.45 -14.52
N LEU A 326 -10.85 3.75 -15.61
CA LEU A 326 -9.79 4.75 -15.64
C LEU A 326 -10.32 6.15 -15.33
N SER A 327 -11.43 6.54 -15.96
CA SER A 327 -12.06 7.84 -15.72
C SER A 327 -12.55 7.98 -14.27
N ASP A 328 -13.07 6.88 -13.70
CA ASP A 328 -13.50 6.83 -12.32
C ASP A 328 -12.34 6.90 -11.31
N ALA A 329 -11.21 6.25 -11.61
CA ALA A 329 -9.99 6.34 -10.81
C ALA A 329 -9.52 7.81 -10.69
N LEU A 330 -9.34 8.49 -11.82
CA LEU A 330 -8.91 9.89 -11.85
C LEU A 330 -9.88 10.81 -11.11
N ARG A 331 -11.18 10.66 -11.36
CA ARG A 331 -12.20 11.44 -10.65
C ARG A 331 -12.19 11.18 -9.15
N THR A 332 -11.90 9.96 -8.72
CA THR A 332 -11.82 9.62 -7.30
C THR A 332 -10.61 10.25 -6.63
N PHE A 333 -9.44 10.28 -7.30
CA PHE A 333 -8.29 11.05 -6.82
C PHE A 333 -8.59 12.56 -6.75
N ARG A 334 -9.25 13.12 -7.76
CA ARG A 334 -9.70 14.53 -7.75
C ARG A 334 -10.67 14.83 -6.61
N ARG A 335 -11.59 13.90 -6.29
CA ARG A 335 -12.49 14.03 -5.12
C ARG A 335 -11.71 14.03 -3.79
N ALA A 336 -10.63 13.26 -3.68
CA ALA A 336 -9.75 13.31 -2.50
C ALA A 336 -9.04 14.68 -2.41
N HIS A 337 -8.52 15.17 -3.55
CA HIS A 337 -7.91 16.49 -3.65
C HIS A 337 -8.91 17.61 -3.27
N ASP A 338 -10.12 17.58 -3.81
CA ASP A 338 -11.17 18.55 -3.51
C ASP A 338 -11.54 18.56 -2.03
N ALA A 339 -11.61 17.40 -1.38
CA ALA A 339 -11.86 17.29 0.06
C ALA A 339 -10.76 17.98 0.89
N VAL A 340 -9.49 17.80 0.52
CA VAL A 340 -8.36 18.49 1.17
C VAL A 340 -8.39 19.99 0.88
N ARG A 341 -8.77 20.40 -0.33
CA ARG A 341 -8.92 21.82 -0.69
C ARG A 341 -9.97 22.51 0.15
N ASP A 342 -11.08 21.84 0.40
CA ASP A 342 -12.15 22.40 1.21
C ASP A 342 -11.77 22.40 2.70
N PHE A 343 -11.07 21.37 3.18
CA PHE A 343 -10.43 21.35 4.50
C PHE A 343 -9.44 22.52 4.69
N ALA A 344 -8.56 22.77 3.72
CA ALA A 344 -7.55 23.84 3.79
C ALA A 344 -8.14 25.26 3.80
N LYS A 345 -9.44 25.43 3.50
CA LYS A 345 -10.16 26.72 3.57
C LYS A 345 -10.82 26.98 4.93
N VAL A 346 -10.81 26.01 5.84
CA VAL A 346 -11.42 26.16 7.18
C VAL A 346 -10.60 27.17 7.98
N LYS A 347 -11.13 28.39 8.12
CA LYS A 347 -10.45 29.48 8.84
C LYS A 347 -10.36 29.16 10.33
N GLY A 348 -9.18 29.37 10.93
CA GLY A 348 -8.96 29.17 12.36
C GLY A 348 -8.72 27.71 12.77
N SER A 349 -8.72 26.76 11.83
CA SER A 349 -8.22 25.41 12.12
C SER A 349 -6.69 25.40 11.99
N PHE A 350 -6.01 25.16 13.12
CA PHE A 350 -4.55 24.95 13.15
C PHE A 350 -4.14 23.85 12.17
N SER A 351 -4.93 22.78 12.07
CA SER A 351 -4.65 21.62 11.23
C SER A 351 -4.81 21.95 9.74
N ALA A 352 -5.83 22.73 9.38
CA ALA A 352 -6.01 23.22 8.02
C ALA A 352 -4.82 24.09 7.57
N GLU A 353 -4.38 25.01 8.42
CA GLU A 353 -3.27 25.92 8.12
C GLU A 353 -1.90 25.19 8.10
N SER A 354 -1.68 24.27 9.04
CA SER A 354 -0.40 23.55 9.19
C SER A 354 -0.18 22.45 8.16
N PHE A 355 -1.24 21.74 7.78
CA PHE A 355 -1.14 20.55 6.92
C PHE A 355 -1.78 20.73 5.54
N GLY A 356 -2.74 21.64 5.38
CA GLY A 356 -3.48 21.84 4.13
C GLY A 356 -2.57 22.10 2.91
N PRO A 357 -1.65 23.09 2.94
CA PRO A 357 -0.75 23.37 1.83
C PRO A 357 0.12 22.18 1.43
N PHE A 358 0.59 21.40 2.40
CA PHE A 358 1.37 20.19 2.15
C PHE A 358 0.51 19.10 1.48
N LEU A 359 -0.66 18.80 2.05
CA LEU A 359 -1.54 17.75 1.53
C LEU A 359 -2.03 18.08 0.12
N LEU A 360 -2.31 19.35 -0.19
CA LEU A 360 -2.68 19.79 -1.53
C LEU A 360 -1.58 19.51 -2.55
N ARG A 361 -0.32 19.87 -2.25
CA ARG A 361 0.81 19.57 -3.15
C ARG A 361 0.96 18.08 -3.43
N VAL A 362 0.86 17.25 -2.40
CA VAL A 362 0.96 15.79 -2.56
C VAL A 362 -0.18 15.27 -3.44
N LEU A 363 -1.41 15.75 -3.21
CA LEU A 363 -2.56 15.32 -3.98
C LEU A 363 -2.58 15.85 -5.42
N ASP A 364 -1.99 17.02 -5.68
CA ASP A 364 -1.69 17.48 -7.04
C ASP A 364 -0.76 16.49 -7.74
N GLY A 365 0.29 16.03 -7.05
CA GLY A 365 1.18 14.98 -7.55
C GLY A 365 0.44 13.67 -7.84
N VAL A 366 -0.44 13.22 -6.94
CA VAL A 366 -1.27 12.02 -7.12
C VAL A 366 -2.16 12.12 -8.36
N VAL A 367 -2.83 13.26 -8.55
CA VAL A 367 -3.70 13.50 -9.71
C VAL A 367 -2.88 13.50 -10.99
N LYS A 368 -1.74 14.22 -11.03
CA LYS A 368 -0.83 14.24 -12.18
C LYS A 368 -0.27 12.86 -12.54
N THR A 369 0.12 12.07 -11.54
CA THR A 369 0.55 10.68 -11.75
C THR A 369 -0.56 9.86 -12.40
N SER A 370 -1.79 9.93 -11.88
CA SER A 370 -2.93 9.21 -12.47
C SER A 370 -3.25 9.68 -13.89
N GLU A 371 -3.21 11.00 -14.15
CA GLU A 371 -3.40 11.56 -15.50
C GLU A 371 -2.35 11.05 -16.48
N HIS A 372 -1.07 11.06 -16.09
CA HIS A 372 0.03 10.54 -16.90
C HIS A 372 -0.13 9.06 -17.19
N MET A 373 -0.39 8.26 -16.15
CA MET A 373 -0.59 6.81 -16.29
C MET A 373 -1.76 6.47 -17.21
N ILE A 374 -2.91 7.15 -17.04
CA ILE A 374 -4.09 6.95 -17.89
C ILE A 374 -3.81 7.37 -19.34
N ALA A 375 -3.10 8.48 -19.55
CA ALA A 375 -2.72 8.93 -20.88
C ALA A 375 -1.79 7.91 -21.58
N ALA A 376 -0.77 7.42 -20.88
CA ALA A 376 0.13 6.39 -21.37
C ALA A 376 -0.61 5.09 -21.72
N PHE A 377 -1.50 4.63 -20.84
CA PHE A 377 -2.33 3.44 -21.09
C PHE A 377 -3.24 3.63 -22.31
N ARG A 378 -3.93 4.77 -22.43
CA ARG A 378 -4.83 5.05 -23.56
C ARG A 378 -4.09 5.18 -24.89
N GLN A 379 -2.87 5.71 -24.88
CA GLN A 379 -2.06 5.85 -26.08
C GLN A 379 -1.69 4.48 -26.67
N ASN A 380 -1.28 3.53 -25.82
CA ASN A 380 -0.97 2.18 -26.25
C ASN A 380 -1.19 1.17 -25.11
N PRO A 381 -2.39 0.57 -25.01
CA PRO A 381 -2.70 -0.39 -23.96
C PRO A 381 -1.78 -1.61 -23.97
N ASP A 382 -1.32 -2.03 -25.16
CA ASP A 382 -0.48 -3.22 -25.31
C ASP A 382 0.86 -3.07 -24.59
N ARG A 383 1.42 -1.84 -24.53
CA ARG A 383 2.64 -1.56 -23.75
C ARG A 383 2.46 -1.80 -22.26
N TYR A 384 1.25 -1.61 -21.74
CA TYR A 384 0.99 -1.85 -20.33
C TYR A 384 0.62 -3.32 -20.06
N VAL A 385 -0.13 -3.92 -20.98
CA VAL A 385 -0.69 -5.26 -20.79
C VAL A 385 0.34 -6.35 -21.05
N TYR A 386 1.11 -6.29 -22.14
CA TYR A 386 2.11 -7.32 -22.41
C TYR A 386 3.34 -7.13 -21.50
N PRO A 387 3.71 -8.11 -20.67
CA PRO A 387 4.85 -7.95 -19.75
C PRO A 387 6.16 -7.57 -20.45
N HIS A 388 6.45 -8.12 -21.64
CA HIS A 388 7.69 -7.82 -22.37
C HIS A 388 7.73 -6.37 -22.85
N LEU A 389 6.63 -5.88 -23.44
CA LEU A 389 6.52 -4.47 -23.84
C LEU A 389 6.52 -3.54 -22.63
N TYR A 390 5.96 -3.97 -21.50
CA TYR A 390 5.96 -3.19 -20.27
C TYR A 390 7.38 -2.95 -19.76
N ILE A 391 8.22 -3.99 -19.70
CA ILE A 391 9.63 -3.85 -19.31
C ILE A 391 10.38 -2.93 -20.30
N GLU A 392 10.22 -3.15 -21.61
CA GLU A 392 10.87 -2.33 -22.65
C GLU A 392 10.48 -0.86 -22.62
N HIS A 393 9.28 -0.55 -22.14
CA HIS A 393 8.70 0.79 -22.11
C HIS A 393 8.42 1.31 -20.70
N ILE A 394 9.04 0.74 -19.67
CA ILE A 394 8.77 1.12 -18.27
C ILE A 394 9.04 2.61 -18.02
N SER A 395 10.00 3.18 -18.77
CA SER A 395 10.36 4.60 -18.76
C SER A 395 9.27 5.55 -19.27
N SER A 396 8.27 5.04 -19.99
CA SER A 396 7.12 5.84 -20.44
C SER A 396 6.07 6.08 -19.33
N PHE A 397 6.17 5.34 -18.22
CA PHE A 397 5.22 5.42 -17.10
C PHE A 397 5.77 6.29 -15.97
N ALA A 398 4.96 6.56 -14.94
CA ALA A 398 5.36 7.41 -13.83
C ALA A 398 6.45 6.75 -12.97
N ASN A 399 7.42 7.55 -12.51
CA ASN A 399 8.54 7.07 -11.72
C ASN A 399 8.20 7.08 -10.21
N PRO A 400 8.32 5.96 -9.48
CA PRO A 400 8.07 5.95 -8.04
C PRO A 400 9.29 6.39 -7.22
N SER A 401 9.04 6.83 -5.99
CA SER A 401 10.07 6.82 -4.94
C SER A 401 10.31 5.39 -4.45
N VAL A 402 11.56 5.00 -4.22
CA VAL A 402 11.93 3.64 -3.78
C VAL A 402 12.37 3.69 -2.34
N ARG A 403 11.66 2.98 -1.46
CA ARG A 403 12.05 2.81 -0.06
C ARG A 403 12.77 1.48 0.13
N LEU A 404 13.93 1.53 0.77
CA LEU A 404 14.72 0.37 1.17
C LEU A 404 14.54 0.18 2.66
N LEU A 405 13.99 -0.97 3.08
CA LEU A 405 13.62 -1.26 4.47
C LEU A 405 14.36 -2.50 4.98
N ALA A 406 15.00 -2.40 6.14
CA ALA A 406 15.54 -3.56 6.85
C ALA A 406 14.43 -4.20 7.71
N ASP A 407 14.04 -5.44 7.42
CA ASP A 407 13.03 -6.17 8.18
C ASP A 407 13.71 -6.98 9.30
N GLY A 408 13.30 -6.78 10.55
CA GLY A 408 13.83 -7.51 11.71
C GLY A 408 15.27 -7.19 12.15
N GLY A 409 15.92 -6.15 11.60
CA GLY A 409 17.30 -5.80 11.94
C GLY A 409 17.73 -4.40 11.48
N PHE A 410 19.01 -4.29 11.14
CA PHE A 410 19.66 -3.08 10.66
C PHE A 410 20.52 -3.41 9.44
N ILE A 411 20.55 -2.52 8.46
CA ILE A 411 21.47 -2.61 7.33
C ILE A 411 22.72 -1.79 7.69
N ARG A 412 23.90 -2.41 7.57
CA ARG A 412 25.15 -1.66 7.59
C ARG A 412 25.24 -0.84 6.33
N PHE A 413 24.98 0.44 6.48
CA PHE A 413 25.14 1.35 5.37
C PHE A 413 26.58 1.85 5.36
N ASN A 414 27.39 1.30 4.47
CA ASN A 414 28.66 1.91 4.13
C ASN A 414 28.31 3.25 3.47
N SER A 415 28.56 4.36 4.20
CA SER A 415 28.25 5.75 3.83
C SER A 415 28.18 5.99 2.32
N PRO A 416 27.19 6.76 1.79
CA PRO A 416 27.05 6.89 0.34
C PRO A 416 28.39 7.37 -0.18
N LYS A 417 28.99 6.64 -1.14
CA LYS A 417 30.22 7.09 -1.81
C LYS A 417 30.05 8.58 -2.12
N LYS A 418 30.93 9.43 -1.55
CA LYS A 418 30.85 10.90 -1.57
C LYS A 418 30.19 11.41 -2.85
N GLY A 419 29.02 12.03 -2.73
CA GLY A 419 28.28 12.61 -3.86
C GLY A 419 26.82 12.13 -4.02
N ARG A 420 26.44 10.98 -3.45
CA ARG A 420 25.04 10.48 -3.46
C ARG A 420 24.16 10.98 -2.30
N GLU A 421 24.74 11.65 -1.31
CA GLU A 421 24.08 12.06 -0.06
C GLU A 421 22.88 13.03 -0.22
N LYS A 422 22.80 13.79 -1.31
CA LYS A 422 21.77 14.84 -1.46
C LYS A 422 20.39 14.34 -1.85
N ASP A 423 20.31 13.15 -2.44
CA ASP A 423 19.06 12.62 -3.00
C ASP A 423 18.46 11.48 -2.16
N HIS A 424 19.16 11.04 -1.11
CA HIS A 424 18.70 9.99 -0.21
C HIS A 424 18.02 10.59 1.02
N ILE A 425 16.84 10.11 1.35
CA ILE A 425 16.15 10.48 2.59
C ILE A 425 16.34 9.33 3.57
N VAL A 426 17.22 9.51 4.54
CA VAL A 426 17.36 8.55 5.65
C VAL A 426 16.16 8.75 6.57
N GLU A 427 15.20 7.83 6.51
CA GLU A 427 14.02 7.87 7.37
C GLU A 427 14.39 7.44 8.80
N TRP A 428 15.35 6.51 8.95
CA TRP A 428 15.81 6.08 10.25
C TRP A 428 17.21 5.46 10.25
N ALA A 429 18.04 5.93 11.18
CA ALA A 429 19.35 5.37 11.50
C ALA A 429 19.56 5.24 13.01
N VAL A 430 20.40 4.28 13.41
CA VAL A 430 20.88 4.10 14.79
C VAL A 430 22.40 4.12 14.76
N GLU A 431 22.99 4.91 15.65
CA GLU A 431 24.43 4.88 15.90
C GLU A 431 24.74 3.71 16.84
N GLN A 432 25.55 2.76 16.38
CA GLN A 432 26.04 1.66 17.22
C GLN A 432 27.57 1.57 17.13
N GLY A 433 28.26 2.22 18.08
CA GLY A 433 29.71 2.32 18.07
C GLY A 433 30.20 3.28 16.98
N SER A 434 30.99 2.78 16.02
CA SER A 434 31.46 3.53 14.84
C SER A 434 30.56 3.35 13.61
N ASP A 435 29.57 2.46 13.68
CA ASP A 435 28.76 2.08 12.53
C ASP A 435 27.44 2.87 12.51
N ASN A 436 27.10 3.41 11.34
CA ASN A 436 25.78 3.98 11.07
C ASN A 436 24.89 2.88 10.50
N LEU A 437 23.93 2.44 11.31
CA LEU A 437 22.99 1.40 10.97
C LEU A 437 21.69 2.03 10.44
N ILE A 438 21.38 1.87 9.16
CA ILE A 438 20.13 2.37 8.58
C ILE A 438 19.11 1.24 8.60
N ALA A 439 17.87 1.50 9.02
CA ALA A 439 16.80 0.53 8.78
C ALA A 439 15.72 0.99 7.82
N SER A 440 15.67 2.27 7.45
CA SER A 440 14.83 2.69 6.33
C SER A 440 15.40 3.94 5.67
N MET A 441 15.41 3.93 4.34
CA MET A 441 15.75 5.09 3.53
C MET A 441 14.94 5.11 2.24
N ILE A 442 14.75 6.30 1.69
CA ILE A 442 14.17 6.49 0.36
C ILE A 442 15.28 6.93 -0.58
N VAL A 443 15.35 6.27 -1.73
CA VAL A 443 16.32 6.50 -2.80
C VAL A 443 15.59 6.89 -4.08
N PRO A 444 16.19 7.73 -4.94
CA PRO A 444 15.62 8.05 -6.23
C PRO A 444 15.62 6.81 -7.13
N SER A 445 14.52 6.60 -7.87
CA SER A 445 14.48 5.64 -8.98
C SER A 445 14.94 6.32 -10.27
N SER A 446 15.68 5.59 -11.11
CA SER A 446 16.08 6.05 -12.45
C SER A 446 15.31 5.37 -13.59
N LEU A 447 14.19 4.70 -13.29
CA LEU A 447 13.41 3.95 -14.28
C LEU A 447 12.70 4.85 -15.31
N SER A 448 12.32 6.06 -14.92
CA SER A 448 11.57 7.01 -15.74
C SER A 448 11.91 8.45 -15.38
N GLU A 449 11.80 9.36 -16.34
CA GLU A 449 11.93 10.81 -16.12
C GLU A 449 10.65 11.46 -15.57
N HIS A 450 9.52 10.75 -15.57
CA HIS A 450 8.21 11.29 -15.19
C HIS A 450 7.99 11.21 -13.67
N VAL A 451 8.60 12.14 -12.93
CA VAL A 451 8.46 12.28 -11.47
C VAL A 451 7.38 13.33 -11.16
N PHE A 452 6.32 12.92 -10.46
CA PHE A 452 5.25 13.83 -10.00
C PHE A 452 5.07 13.84 -8.48
N LEU A 453 5.72 12.91 -7.79
CA LEU A 453 5.65 12.73 -6.35
C LEU A 453 7.06 12.76 -5.76
N GLU A 454 7.35 13.85 -5.06
CA GLU A 454 8.65 14.06 -4.43
C GLU A 454 8.85 13.11 -3.23
N ALA A 455 10.04 12.55 -3.09
CA ALA A 455 10.36 11.57 -2.06
C ALA A 455 10.04 12.06 -0.63
N HIS A 456 10.35 13.32 -0.34
CA HIS A 456 10.06 13.94 0.96
C HIS A 456 8.56 14.04 1.23
N ASP A 457 7.78 14.35 0.20
CA ASP A 457 6.34 14.52 0.31
C ASP A 457 5.65 13.15 0.47
N VAL A 458 6.11 12.12 -0.25
CA VAL A 458 5.66 10.73 -0.08
C VAL A 458 6.00 10.19 1.32
N HIS A 459 7.21 10.44 1.81
CA HIS A 459 7.64 10.06 3.17
C HIS A 459 6.72 10.68 4.22
N ARG A 460 6.53 12.00 4.16
CA ARG A 460 5.74 12.73 5.15
C ARG A 460 4.28 12.29 5.14
N LEU A 461 3.68 12.05 3.96
CA LEU A 461 2.32 11.55 3.87
C LEU A 461 2.22 10.13 4.48
N SER A 462 3.20 9.26 4.18
CA SER A 462 3.24 7.91 4.72
C SER A 462 3.33 7.89 6.25
N ALA A 463 4.17 8.77 6.83
CA ALA A 463 4.24 8.94 8.28
C ALA A 463 2.90 9.39 8.89
N MET A 464 2.18 10.30 8.23
CA MET A 464 0.87 10.78 8.67
C MET A 464 -0.23 9.71 8.57
N ILE A 465 -0.22 8.88 7.52
CA ILE A 465 -1.14 7.74 7.40
C ILE A 465 -0.81 6.68 8.46
N ALA A 466 0.47 6.37 8.67
CA ALA A 466 0.90 5.43 9.70
C ALA A 466 0.52 5.89 11.11
N LEU A 467 0.56 7.20 11.40
CA LEU A 467 0.04 7.76 12.65
C LEU A 467 -1.47 7.47 12.82
N THR A 468 -2.24 7.59 11.75
CA THR A 468 -3.68 7.26 11.76
C THR A 468 -3.92 5.79 12.09
N ASP A 469 -3.19 4.89 11.44
CA ASP A 469 -3.28 3.46 11.70
C ASP A 469 -2.79 3.09 13.11
N PHE A 470 -1.74 3.77 13.62
CA PHE A 470 -1.26 3.58 14.99
C PHE A 470 -2.31 3.96 16.04
N LEU A 471 -3.04 5.07 15.84
CA LEU A 471 -4.06 5.56 16.77
C LEU A 471 -5.34 4.72 16.79
N PHE A 472 -5.75 4.16 15.63
CA PHE A 472 -7.08 3.54 15.49
C PHE A 472 -7.09 2.04 15.15
N ALA A 473 -6.06 1.52 14.47
CA ALA A 473 -6.08 0.18 13.90
C ALA A 473 -5.33 -0.83 14.79
N ASP A 474 -6.10 -1.64 15.49
CA ASP A 474 -5.61 -2.64 16.45
C ASP A 474 -4.61 -3.64 15.85
N LYS A 475 -4.91 -4.19 14.67
CA LYS A 475 -4.03 -5.13 13.97
C LYS A 475 -2.84 -4.44 13.30
N ALA A 476 -3.06 -3.26 12.70
CA ALA A 476 -1.99 -2.54 12.01
C ALA A 476 -0.91 -2.08 13.00
N ARG A 477 -1.30 -1.68 14.22
CA ARG A 477 -0.38 -1.35 15.32
C ARG A 477 0.52 -2.51 15.74
N ALA A 478 0.28 -3.75 15.35
CA ALA A 478 1.25 -4.83 15.61
C ALA A 478 2.50 -4.72 14.70
N ARG A 479 2.42 -3.98 13.58
CA ARG A 479 3.54 -3.80 12.66
C ARG A 479 4.60 -2.86 13.25
N ALA A 480 5.86 -3.27 13.17
CA ALA A 480 6.99 -2.57 13.79
C ALA A 480 7.19 -1.15 13.25
N ASP A 481 7.00 -0.95 11.95
CA ASP A 481 7.06 0.35 11.28
C ASP A 481 6.00 1.32 11.83
N ILE A 482 4.74 0.89 11.93
CA ILE A 482 3.63 1.69 12.46
C ILE A 482 3.85 2.02 13.94
N GLN A 483 4.28 1.06 14.76
CA GLN A 483 4.62 1.32 16.16
C GLN A 483 5.74 2.35 16.29
N ARG A 484 6.76 2.23 15.45
CA ARG A 484 7.91 3.13 15.44
C ARG A 484 7.48 4.53 15.05
N THR A 485 6.73 4.71 13.95
CA THR A 485 6.23 6.01 13.51
C THR A 485 5.40 6.68 14.60
N GLY A 486 4.47 5.95 15.22
CA GLY A 486 3.68 6.47 16.34
C GLY A 486 4.57 6.94 17.49
N ARG A 487 5.48 6.09 17.97
CA ARG A 487 6.40 6.43 19.07
C ARG A 487 7.28 7.64 18.76
N VAL A 488 7.88 7.68 17.57
CA VAL A 488 8.75 8.78 17.15
C VAL A 488 7.96 10.09 17.13
N TRP A 489 6.78 10.10 16.50
CA TRP A 489 5.92 11.27 16.41
C TRP A 489 5.60 11.87 17.78
N PHE A 490 5.17 11.03 18.75
CA PHE A 490 4.86 11.50 20.10
C PHE A 490 6.10 11.79 20.96
N SER A 491 7.26 11.21 20.66
CA SER A 491 8.52 11.45 21.41
C SER A 491 9.30 12.70 20.99
N GLN A 492 9.18 13.11 19.72
CA GLN A 492 9.92 14.25 19.14
C GLN A 492 9.14 15.56 19.22
N SER A 493 7.83 15.49 19.39
CA SER A 493 7.02 16.67 19.64
C SER A 493 7.28 17.12 21.09
N ASP A 494 7.34 18.43 21.37
CA ASP A 494 7.49 19.01 22.73
C ASP A 494 6.30 18.71 23.68
N LEU A 495 5.53 17.67 23.38
CA LEU A 495 4.35 17.19 24.08
C LEU A 495 4.77 16.52 25.38
N LYS A 496 4.52 17.19 26.50
CA LYS A 496 4.92 16.72 27.84
C LYS A 496 3.79 16.79 28.86
N PRO A 497 3.53 15.70 29.60
CA PRO A 497 3.77 14.28 29.26
C PRO A 497 2.50 13.65 28.69
N ILE A 498 2.60 12.99 27.53
CA ILE A 498 1.56 12.06 27.05
C ILE A 498 2.21 10.71 26.81
N GLU A 499 2.02 9.80 27.76
CA GLU A 499 2.40 8.40 27.57
C GLU A 499 1.31 7.66 26.80
N MET A 500 1.69 6.70 25.98
CA MET A 500 0.76 5.91 25.18
C MET A 500 0.66 4.50 25.75
N PHE A 501 -0.55 4.03 26.01
CA PHE A 501 -0.76 2.72 26.64
C PHE A 501 -1.88 1.93 25.97
N TRP A 502 -1.84 0.62 26.20
CA TRP A 502 -2.95 -0.30 25.95
C TRP A 502 -3.23 -1.17 27.16
#